data_AF-W6N7Y7-F1
#
_entry.id   AF-W6N7Y7-F1
#
_cell.length_a   1.000
_cell.length_b   1.000
_cell.length_c   1.000
_cell.angle_alpha   90.00
_cell.angle_beta   90.00
_cell.angle_gamma   90.00
#
_symmetry.space_group_name_H-M   'P 1'
#
loop_
_entity.id
_entity.type
_entity.pdbx_description
1 polymer ?
#
loop_
_entity_poly.entity_id
_entity_poly.type
_entity_poly.pdbx_seq_one_letter_code
_entity_poly.pdbx_strand_id
1 'polypeptide(L)'
;MEFNNIKHINCMEDEVVKDYSKPKIHSEITSKIKVKVGDLVQALNGEQTIEGRITREYGMDNDILNIEFKKNNGYARTAIGRMHILKVLQSV
;
A
#
# COMPACT_ATOMS: atom_id res chain seq x y z
N MET A 1 0.40 -39.46 14.73
CA MET A 1 -1.01 -39.08 14.57
C MET A 1 -1.32 -39.18 13.10
N GLU A 2 -2.18 -40.12 12.71
CA GLU A 2 -2.68 -40.24 11.34
C GLU A 2 -4.11 -39.69 11.33
N PHE A 3 -4.38 -38.73 10.44
CA PHE A 3 -5.68 -38.08 10.34
C PHE A 3 -6.68 -39.00 9.64
N ASN A 4 -7.34 -39.86 10.40
CA ASN A 4 -8.47 -40.65 9.92
C ASN A 4 -9.76 -39.82 10.06
N ASN A 5 -10.55 -39.73 8.97
CA ASN A 5 -11.83 -39.01 8.83
C ASN A 5 -11.77 -37.51 8.42
N ILE A 6 -10.94 -37.14 7.45
CA ILE A 6 -11.08 -35.82 6.79
C ILE A 6 -12.18 -35.91 5.72
N LYS A 7 -13.29 -35.19 5.92
CA LYS A 7 -14.25 -34.93 4.84
C LYS A 7 -13.69 -33.83 3.95
N HIS A 8 -13.26 -34.21 2.74
CA HIS A 8 -12.86 -33.25 1.72
C HIS A 8 -14.10 -32.49 1.24
N ILE A 9 -14.13 -31.18 1.43
CA ILE A 9 -15.15 -30.29 0.90
C ILE A 9 -14.46 -29.48 -0.19
N ASN A 10 -14.93 -29.63 -1.44
CA ASN A 10 -14.50 -28.78 -2.53
C ASN A 10 -15.10 -27.38 -2.33
N CYS A 11 -14.28 -26.33 -2.46
CA CYS A 11 -14.79 -24.97 -2.54
C CYS A 11 -15.67 -24.84 -3.80
N MET A 12 -16.78 -24.11 -3.69
CA MET A 12 -17.59 -23.76 -4.85
C MET A 12 -16.91 -22.63 -5.65
N GLU A 13 -17.12 -22.55 -6.97
CA GLU A 13 -16.46 -21.55 -7.83
C GLU A 13 -16.76 -20.10 -7.41
N ASP A 14 -17.89 -19.85 -6.76
CA ASP A 14 -18.30 -18.54 -6.21
C ASP A 14 -17.67 -18.22 -4.85
N GLU A 15 -17.10 -19.21 -4.15
CA GLU A 15 -16.28 -19.04 -2.95
C GLU A 15 -14.82 -18.68 -3.28
N VAL A 16 -14.42 -18.82 -4.55
CA VAL A 16 -13.09 -18.45 -5.03
C VAL A 16 -13.05 -16.94 -5.23
N VAL A 17 -12.40 -16.24 -4.29
CA VAL A 17 -12.14 -14.80 -4.39
C VAL A 17 -11.44 -14.51 -5.73
N LYS A 18 -12.03 -13.58 -6.51
CA LYS A 18 -11.51 -13.16 -7.81
C LYS A 18 -10.01 -12.87 -7.74
N ASP A 19 -9.30 -13.43 -8.71
CA ASP A 19 -7.86 -13.37 -8.80
C ASP A 19 -7.37 -11.91 -8.91
N TYR A 20 -6.76 -11.42 -7.83
CA TYR A 20 -6.09 -10.11 -7.78
C TYR A 20 -4.72 -10.13 -8.50
N SER A 21 -4.36 -11.25 -9.14
CA SER A 21 -3.10 -11.47 -9.85
C SER A 21 -2.87 -10.60 -11.09
N LYS A 22 -3.82 -9.74 -11.47
CA LYS A 22 -3.57 -8.69 -12.45
C LYS A 22 -3.18 -7.40 -11.72
N PRO A 23 -1.89 -7.18 -11.41
CA PRO A 23 -1.46 -5.81 -11.20
C PRO A 23 -1.81 -5.06 -12.49
N LYS A 24 -2.61 -4.01 -12.40
CA LYS A 24 -2.52 -2.92 -13.38
C LYS A 24 -1.11 -2.38 -13.23
N ILE A 25 -0.16 -2.95 -13.95
CA ILE A 25 1.22 -2.49 -13.92
C ILE A 25 1.19 -1.10 -14.54
N HIS A 26 1.13 -0.05 -13.70
CA HIS A 26 1.66 1.25 -14.09
C HIS A 26 3.18 1.07 -14.15
N SER A 27 3.65 0.50 -15.26
CA SER A 27 5.05 0.19 -15.55
C SER A 27 5.81 1.44 -15.95
N GLU A 28 5.74 2.46 -15.13
CA GLU A 28 6.71 3.54 -15.16
C GLU A 28 7.41 3.48 -13.81
N ILE A 29 8.55 2.78 -13.79
CA ILE A 29 9.54 2.91 -12.73
C ILE A 29 10.00 4.37 -12.79
N THR A 30 9.19 5.26 -12.22
CA THR A 30 9.57 6.61 -11.88
C THR A 30 10.68 6.41 -10.86
N SER A 31 11.88 6.89 -11.20
CA SER A 31 13.03 6.96 -10.31
C SER A 31 12.54 7.29 -8.90
N LYS A 32 12.81 6.42 -7.91
CA LYS A 32 12.30 6.56 -6.53
C LYS A 32 12.42 8.03 -6.11
N ILE A 33 11.28 8.71 -5.96
CA ILE A 33 11.26 10.11 -5.55
C ILE A 33 11.96 10.18 -4.20
N LYS A 34 13.00 11.03 -4.09
CA LYS A 34 13.69 11.26 -2.83
C LYS A 34 12.71 11.93 -1.89
N VAL A 35 12.33 11.20 -0.84
CA VAL A 35 11.46 11.67 0.23
C VAL A 35 12.07 11.29 1.57
N LYS A 36 11.73 12.02 2.62
CA LYS A 36 12.16 11.77 4.00
C LYS A 36 11.01 11.98 4.99
N VAL A 37 11.19 11.51 6.22
CA VAL A 37 10.25 11.79 7.32
C VAL A 37 10.03 13.29 7.47
N GLY A 38 8.76 13.69 7.56
CA GLY A 38 8.29 15.06 7.69
C GLY A 38 7.81 15.70 6.38
N ASP A 39 8.25 15.17 5.23
CA ASP A 39 7.79 15.64 3.91
C ASP A 39 6.27 15.46 3.78
N LEU A 40 5.60 16.47 3.22
CA LEU A 40 4.23 16.38 2.75
C LEU A 40 4.25 15.89 1.29
N VAL A 41 3.55 14.79 1.03
CA VAL A 41 3.59 14.11 -0.26
C VAL A 41 2.19 13.82 -0.78
N GLN A 42 2.08 13.67 -2.10
CA GLN A 42 0.92 13.08 -2.75
C GLN A 42 1.26 11.64 -3.13
N ALA A 43 0.38 10.69 -2.80
CA ALA A 43 0.62 9.26 -2.96
C ALA A 43 -0.63 8.49 -3.37
N LEU A 44 -0.43 7.32 -3.98
CA LEU A 44 -1.50 6.40 -4.36
C LEU A 44 -1.81 5.40 -3.24
N ASN A 45 -3.05 5.38 -2.76
CA ASN A 45 -3.61 4.41 -1.82
C ASN A 45 -4.69 3.59 -2.53
N GLY A 46 -4.32 2.44 -3.08
CA GLY A 46 -5.19 1.67 -3.99
C GLY A 46 -5.40 2.43 -5.30
N GLU A 47 -6.64 2.82 -5.60
CA GLU A 47 -6.96 3.66 -6.77
C GLU A 47 -7.14 5.15 -6.39
N GLN A 48 -7.05 5.49 -5.10
CA GLN A 48 -7.26 6.85 -4.61
C GLN A 48 -5.93 7.58 -4.44
N THR A 49 -5.93 8.88 -4.74
CA THR A 49 -4.80 9.74 -4.42
C THR A 49 -5.03 10.42 -3.08
N ILE A 50 -4.03 10.38 -2.21
CA ILE A 50 -4.05 11.01 -0.89
C ILE A 50 -2.92 12.03 -0.75
N GLU A 51 -3.12 13.04 0.08
CA GLU A 51 -2.08 13.98 0.51
C GLU A 51 -1.84 13.81 2.01
N GLY A 52 -0.58 13.61 2.40
CA GLY A 52 -0.25 13.33 3.79
C GLY A 52 1.23 13.51 4.11
N ARG A 53 1.55 13.58 5.41
CA ARG A 53 2.93 13.68 5.88
C ARG A 53 3.53 12.31 6.12
N ILE A 54 4.77 12.12 5.67
CA ILE A 54 5.55 10.94 6.02
C ILE A 54 5.92 11.03 7.49
N THR A 55 5.48 10.06 8.28
CA THR A 55 5.74 10.01 9.73
C THR A 55 6.82 9.01 10.09
N ARG A 56 7.03 7.97 9.27
CA ARG A 56 8.04 6.93 9.48
C ARG A 56 8.49 6.31 8.15
N GLU A 57 9.70 5.77 8.16
CA GLU A 57 10.27 4.93 7.12
C GLU A 57 10.60 3.55 7.72
N TYR A 58 10.34 2.48 6.96
CA TYR A 58 10.68 1.11 7.35
C TYR A 58 10.67 0.19 6.13
N GLY A 59 10.95 -1.10 6.36
CA GLY A 59 11.14 -2.07 5.29
C GLY A 59 12.57 -2.12 4.78
N MET A 60 12.84 -2.97 3.79
CA MET A 60 14.18 -3.13 3.25
C MET A 60 14.53 -1.89 2.43
N ASP A 61 15.65 -1.24 2.72
CA ASP A 61 16.07 0.01 2.08
C ASP A 61 15.05 1.17 2.20
N ASN A 62 14.28 1.22 3.30
CA ASN A 62 13.26 2.26 3.55
C ASN A 62 12.22 2.37 2.41
N ASP A 63 11.84 1.21 1.86
CA ASP A 63 10.91 1.08 0.74
C ASP A 63 9.44 1.29 1.13
N ILE A 64 9.11 1.23 2.42
CA ILE A 64 7.76 1.52 2.94
C ILE A 64 7.74 2.80 3.77
N LEU A 65 6.72 3.62 3.54
CA LEU A 65 6.50 4.91 4.18
C LEU A 65 5.18 4.87 4.95
N ASN A 66 5.19 5.31 6.21
CA ASN A 66 3.94 5.55 6.95
C ASN A 66 3.47 6.97 6.67
N ILE A 67 2.28 7.12 6.08
CA ILE A 67 1.71 8.43 5.73
C ILE A 67 0.51 8.71 6.63
N GLU A 68 0.54 9.86 7.31
CA GLU A 68 -0.61 10.43 8.01
C GLU A 68 -1.36 11.43 7.12
N PHE A 69 -2.65 11.22 6.94
CA PHE A 69 -3.49 12.03 6.05
C PHE A 69 -4.87 12.27 6.66
N LYS A 70 -5.56 13.32 6.22
CA LYS A 70 -6.95 13.57 6.63
C LYS A 70 -7.88 12.63 5.88
N LYS A 71 -8.80 11.99 6.61
CA LYS A 71 -9.89 11.17 6.06
C LYS A 71 -11.16 11.47 6.85
N ASN A 72 -12.18 11.97 6.16
CA ASN A 72 -13.42 12.45 6.78
C ASN A 72 -13.10 13.50 7.88
N ASN A 73 -13.70 13.35 9.07
CA ASN A 73 -13.52 14.24 10.21
C ASN A 73 -12.30 13.90 11.09
N GLY A 74 -11.37 13.07 10.61
CA GLY A 74 -10.24 12.61 11.41
C GLY A 74 -8.94 12.41 10.62
N TYR A 75 -7.93 11.90 11.33
CA TYR A 75 -6.64 11.51 10.76
C TYR A 75 -6.56 10.00 10.63
N ALA A 76 -6.06 9.54 9.48
CA ALA A 76 -5.76 8.15 9.21
C ALA A 76 -4.26 7.98 8.96
N ARG A 77 -3.76 6.78 9.19
CA ARG A 77 -2.38 6.39 8.88
C ARG A 77 -2.37 5.14 8.03
N THR A 78 -1.50 5.08 7.04
CA THR A 78 -1.36 3.91 6.19
C THR A 78 0.07 3.71 5.71
N ALA A 79 0.41 2.46 5.40
CA ALA A 79 1.67 2.06 4.82
C ALA A 79 1.60 2.20 3.29
N ILE A 80 2.51 2.96 2.70
CA ILE A 80 2.59 3.16 1.25
C ILE A 80 4.01 2.82 0.79
N GLY A 81 4.11 1.97 -0.23
CA GLY A 81 5.40 1.71 -0.87
C GLY A 81 5.93 2.99 -1.54
N ARG A 82 7.23 3.27 -1.41
CA ARG A 82 7.89 4.48 -1.93
C ARG A 82 7.70 4.68 -3.44
N MET A 83 7.45 3.60 -4.19
CA MET A 83 7.09 3.63 -5.62
C MET A 83 5.70 4.23 -5.92
N HIS A 84 4.82 4.29 -4.92
CA HIS A 84 3.47 4.87 -5.05
C HIS A 84 3.44 6.36 -4.64
N ILE A 85 4.60 6.96 -4.35
CA ILE A 85 4.71 8.41 -4.19
C ILE A 85 4.65 9.05 -5.57
N LEU A 86 3.73 10.00 -5.76
CA LEU A 86 3.54 10.70 -7.03
C LEU A 86 4.37 11.98 -7.09
N LYS A 87 4.43 12.75 -5.98
CA LYS A 87 5.26 13.95 -5.85
C LYS A 87 5.41 14.41 -4.40
N VAL A 88 6.45 15.20 -4.13
CA VAL A 88 6.61 15.99 -2.90
C VAL A 88 5.90 17.32 -3.06
N LEU A 89 5.03 17.66 -2.10
CA LEU A 89 4.30 18.93 -2.07
C LEU A 89 5.03 19.96 -1.21
N GLN A 90 5.63 19.53 -0.11
CA GLN A 90 6.43 20.36 0.78
C GLN A 90 7.51 19.48 1.43
N SER A 91 8.76 19.95 1.44
CA SER A 91 9.85 19.27 2.15
C SER A 91 10.27 20.07 3.38
N VAL A 92 10.83 19.36 4.37
CA VAL A 92 11.39 19.92 5.61
C VAL A 92 12.86 20.28 5.48
#